data_AF-A0A972Y010-F1
#
_entry.id   AF-A0A972Y010-F1
#
_cell.length_a   1.000
_cell.length_b   1.000
_cell.length_c   1.000
_cell.angle_alpha   90.00
_cell.angle_beta   90.00
_cell.angle_gamma   90.00
#
_symmetry.space_group_name_H-M   'P 1'
#
loop_
_entity.id
_entity.type
_entity.pdbx_description
1 polymer ?
#
loop_
_entity_poly.entity_id
_entity_poly.type
_entity_poly.pdbx_seq_one_letter_code
_entity_poly.pdbx_strand_id
1 'polypeptide(L)' 'MKIQRVKYLNNIVEQDHRKIKRRMAITTGFKEFESAQRTLAGIAIVHMIRKVQINDTKSTVFKIFCSLAS' A
#
# COMPACT_ATOMS: atom_id res chain seq x y z
N MET A 1 -10.16 -16.52 -26.48
CA MET A 1 -9.10 -16.15 -25.52
C MET A 1 -9.08 -14.67 -25.09
N LYS A 2 -9.51 -13.68 -25.90
CA LYS A 2 -9.48 -12.24 -25.49
C LYS A 2 -10.42 -11.90 -24.31
N ILE A 3 -11.62 -12.49 -24.24
CA ILE A 3 -12.65 -12.16 -23.24
C ILE A 3 -12.22 -12.52 -21.81
N GLN A 4 -11.54 -13.65 -21.61
CA GLN A 4 -11.10 -14.08 -20.27
C GLN A 4 -10.00 -13.19 -19.70
N ARG A 5 -9.09 -12.67 -20.53
CA ARG A 5 -8.04 -11.74 -20.07
C ARG A 5 -8.62 -10.42 -19.58
N VAL A 6 -9.62 -9.87 -20.28
CA VAL A 6 -10.32 -8.65 -19.85
C VAL A 6 -11.00 -8.88 -18.49
N LYS A 7 -11.67 -10.03 -18.30
CA LYS A 7 -12.34 -10.37 -17.05
C LYS A 7 -11.36 -10.54 -15.88
N TYR A 8 -10.20 -11.16 -16.13
CA TYR A 8 -9.13 -11.30 -15.15
C TYR A 8 -8.53 -9.95 -14.74
N LEU A 9 -8.23 -9.10 -15.72
CA LEU A 9 -7.69 -7.75 -15.47
C LEU A 9 -8.69 -6.91 -14.68
N ASN A 10 -9.98 -6.99 -15.03
CA ASN A 10 -11.03 -6.29 -14.29
C ASN A 10 -11.12 -6.79 -12.85
N ASN A 11 -11.00 -8.10 -12.61
CA ASN A 11 -11.04 -8.65 -11.27
C ASN A 11 -9.85 -8.19 -10.40
N ILE A 12 -8.66 -8.02 -10.98
CA ILE A 12 -7.49 -7.47 -10.27
C ILE A 12 -7.74 -6.02 -9.86
N VAL A 13 -8.20 -5.18 -10.81
CA VAL A 13 -8.49 -3.76 -10.56
C VAL A 13 -9.58 -3.62 -9.49
N GLU A 14 -10.67 -4.37 -9.62
CA GLU A 14 -11.77 -4.38 -8.65
C GLU A 14 -11.36 -4.89 -7.27
N GLN A 15 -10.40 -5.83 -7.18
CA GLN A 15 -9.85 -6.26 -5.89
C GLN A 15 -8.99 -5.19 -5.24
N ASP A 16 -8.15 -4.50 -6.00
CA ASP A 16 -7.29 -3.45 -5.48
C ASP A 16 -8.10 -2.27 -4.95
N HIS A 17 -9.08 -1.81 -5.73
CA HIS A 17 -10.03 -0.79 -5.31
C HIS A 17 -10.80 -1.19 -4.04
N ARG A 18 -11.21 -2.46 -3.91
CA ARG A 18 -11.87 -2.96 -2.70
C ARG A 18 -10.97 -2.86 -1.46
N LYS A 19 -9.67 -3.14 -1.58
CA LYS A 19 -8.73 -3.01 -0.45
C LYS A 19 -8.62 -1.55 0.00
N ILE A 20 -8.50 -0.61 -0.93
CA ILE A 20 -8.42 0.82 -0.64
C ILE A 20 -9.72 1.30 0.01
N LYS A 21 -10.88 1.01 -0.60
CA LYS A 21 -12.21 1.37 -0.06
C LYS A 21 -12.43 0.80 1.34
N ARG A 22 -12.04 -0.46 1.59
CA ARG A 22 -12.16 -1.08 2.92
C ARG A 22 -11.30 -0.37 3.97
N ARG A 23 -10.09 0.07 3.61
CA ARG A 23 -9.21 0.82 4.52
C ARG A 23 -9.78 2.20 4.86
N MET A 24 -10.34 2.87 3.86
CA MET A 24 -11.05 4.14 4.04
C MET A 24 -12.30 3.98 4.91
N ALA A 25 -13.05 2.89 4.77
CA ALA A 25 -14.28 2.65 5.53
C ALA A 25 -14.05 2.30 7.01
N ILE A 26 -12.92 1.67 7.36
CA ILE A 26 -12.57 1.35 8.75
C ILE A 26 -12.05 2.58 9.51
N THR A 27 -11.52 3.57 8.79
CA THR A 27 -11.04 4.83 9.36
C THR A 27 -12.21 5.83 9.34
N THR A 28 -12.30 6.78 10.28
CA THR A 28 -13.30 7.87 10.28
C THR A 28 -13.10 8.88 9.13
N GLY A 29 -12.44 8.47 8.05
CA GLY A 29 -11.94 9.31 6.98
C GLY A 29 -10.61 9.97 7.32
N PHE A 30 -9.87 10.34 6.29
CA PHE A 30 -8.76 11.28 6.41
C PHE A 30 -9.33 12.69 6.30
N LYS A 31 -8.90 13.60 7.17
CA LYS A 31 -9.34 15.00 7.12
C LYS A 31 -8.91 15.70 5.83
N GLU A 32 -7.75 15.30 5.29
CA GLU A 32 -7.14 15.89 4.09
C GLU A 32 -6.60 14.79 3.16
N PHE A 33 -6.61 15.04 1.85
CA PHE A 33 -6.09 14.11 0.84
C PHE A 33 -4.59 13.82 1.04
N GLU A 34 -3.81 14.85 1.37
CA GLU A 34 -2.39 14.73 1.72
C GLU A 34 -2.15 13.76 2.89
N SER A 35 -3.05 13.77 3.89
CA SER A 35 -2.97 12.86 5.03
C SER A 35 -3.27 11.42 4.62
N ALA A 36 -4.20 11.22 3.69
CA ALA A 36 -4.51 9.91 3.13
C ALA A 36 -3.30 9.37 2.34
N GLN A 37 -2.70 10.21 1.50
CA GLN A 37 -1.55 9.85 0.67
C GLN A 37 -0.35 9.45 1.52
N ARG A 38 0.01 10.23 2.55
CA ARG A 38 1.10 9.88 3.48
C ARG A 38 0.84 8.58 4.22
N THR A 39 -0.41 8.33 4.62
CA THR A 39 -0.79 7.09 5.31
C THR A 39 -0.66 5.87 4.39
N LEU A 40 -1.15 5.98 3.15
CA LEU A 40 -1.03 4.92 2.15
C LEU A 40 0.44 4.65 1.80
N ALA A 41 1.25 5.70 1.64
CA ALA A 41 2.69 5.58 1.42
C ALA A 41 3.40 4.87 2.59
N GLY A 42 3.10 5.24 3.84
CA GLY A 42 3.62 4.57 5.02
C GLY A 42 3.25 3.08 5.08
N ILE A 43 2.00 2.74 4.75
CA ILE A 43 1.56 1.33 4.67
C ILE A 43 2.35 0.56 3.59
N ALA A 44 2.62 1.18 2.44
CA ALA A 44 3.41 0.57 1.37
C ALA A 44 4.87 0.32 1.81
N ILE A 45 5.50 1.30 2.45
CA ILE A 45 6.86 1.20 3.00
C ILE A 45 6.95 0.06 4.02
N VAL A 46 6.01 -0.02 4.96
CA VAL A 46 5.96 -1.13 5.93
C VAL A 46 5.77 -2.48 5.23
N HIS A 47 4.98 -2.53 4.15
CA HIS A 47 4.81 -3.74 3.35
C HIS A 47 6.10 -4.17 2.65
N MET A 48 6.88 -3.22 2.12
CA MET A 48 8.18 -3.46 1.48
C MET A 48 9.19 -3.99 2.49
N ILE A 49 9.27 -3.38 3.68
CA ILE A 49 10.15 -3.83 4.76
C ILE A 49 9.77 -5.26 5.19
N ARG A 50 8.47 -5.53 5.41
CA ARG A 50 7.97 -6.83 5.87
C ARG A 50 8.15 -7.94 4.84
N LYS A 51 8.18 -7.61 3.54
CA LYS A 51 8.50 -8.55 2.47
C LYS A 51 10.00 -8.84 2.30
N VAL A 52 10.86 -8.26 3.15
CA VAL A 52 12.33 -8.40 3.08
C VAL A 52 12.85 -8.03 1.68
N GLN A 53 12.26 -6.99 1.07
CA GLN A 53 12.78 -6.44 -0.20
C GLN A 53 13.97 -5.50 0.02
N ILE A 54 14.34 -5.25 1.28
CA ILE A 54 15.38 -4.31 1.68
C ILE A 54 16.50 -5.14 2.30
N ASN A 55 17.65 -5.18 1.61
CA ASN A 55 18.82 -6.00 1.96
C ASN A 55 19.62 -5.45 3.16
N ASP A 56 19.08 -4.49 3.91
CA ASP A 56 19.80 -3.83 4.99
C ASP A 56 19.60 -4.59 6.31
N THR A 57 20.53 -5.50 6.60
CA THR A 57 20.54 -6.36 7.79
C THR A 57 21.03 -5.65 9.05
N LYS A 58 21.51 -4.40 8.95
CA LYS A 58 22.10 -3.64 10.08
C LYS A 58 21.20 -2.54 10.61
N SER A 59 20.27 -2.03 9.81
CA SER A 59 19.39 -0.93 10.19
C SER A 59 18.13 -1.43 10.89
N THR A 60 17.75 -0.77 11.99
CA THR A 60 16.47 -1.04 12.67
C THR A 60 15.32 -0.75 11.71
N VAL A 61 14.26 -1.57 11.71
CA VAL A 61 13.04 -1.40 10.88
C VAL A 61 12.52 0.04 10.88
N PHE A 62 12.57 0.72 12.02
CA PHE A 62 12.18 2.12 12.16
C PHE A 62 13.10 3.10 11.43
N LYS A 63 14.42 2.89 11.45
CA LYS A 63 15.38 3.71 10.70
C LYS A 63 15.18 3.58 9.19
N ILE A 64 14.94 2.36 8.71
CA ILE A 64 14.60 2.09 7.30
C ILE A 64 13.28 2.77 6.91
N PHE A 65 12.29 2.71 7.81
CA PHE A 65 11.02 3.40 7.60
C PHE A 65 11.22 4.92 7.48
N CYS A 66 11.94 5.54 8.43
CA CYS A 66 12.22 6.97 8.40
C CYS A 66 13.02 7.40 7.17
N SER A 67 13.98 6.60 6.71
CA SER A 67 14.74 6.93 5.50
C SER A 67 13.89 6.88 4.23
N LEU A 68 12.89 5.99 4.17
CA LEU A 68 12.00 5.83 3.02
C LEU A 68 10.78 6.75 3.04
N ALA A 69 10.39 7.25 4.22
CA ALA A 69 9.24 8.13 4.42
C ALA A 69 9.58 9.63 4.31
N SER A 70 10.83 9.95 3.91
CA SER A 70 11.36 11.33 3.78
C SER A 70 10.66 12.14 2.69
#